data_AF-A0A8T4VH60-F1
#
_entry.id   AF-A0A8T4VH60-F1
#
_cell.length_a   1.000
_cell.length_b   1.000
_cell.length_c   1.000
_cell.angle_alpha   90.00
_cell.angle_beta   90.00
_cell.angle_gamma   90.00
#
_symmetry.space_group_name_H-M   'P 1'
#
loop_
_entity.id
_entity.type
_entity.pdbx_description
1 polymer ?
#
loop_
_entity_poly.entity_id
_entity_poly.type
_entity_poly.pdbx_seq_one_letter_code
_entity_poly.pdbx_strand_id
1 'polypeptide(L)'
;LFQYNKEEFLRHYHLRSNVESTFNMIKAKFKDNLRSKDKISLQNELLLKILCHNICCIIEAMFELNIKPEFNNNINNKEVI
;
A
#
# COMPACT_ATOMS: atom_id res chain seq x y z
N LEU A 1 -31.18 -8.72 -1.38
CA LEU A 1 -30.49 -7.41 -1.49
C LEU A 1 -29.69 -7.23 -2.78
N PHE A 2 -29.29 -8.30 -3.48
CA PHE A 2 -28.37 -8.24 -4.64
C PHE A 2 -29.00 -8.01 -6.03
N GLN A 3 -30.31 -8.20 -6.21
CA GLN A 3 -30.91 -8.13 -7.54
C GLN A 3 -31.50 -6.75 -7.90
N TYR A 4 -31.76 -5.89 -6.91
CA TYR A 4 -32.47 -4.63 -7.13
C TYR A 4 -31.63 -3.53 -7.81
N ASN A 5 -30.29 -3.60 -7.75
CA ASN A 5 -29.35 -2.68 -8.41
C ASN A 5 -28.13 -3.45 -8.98
N LYS A 6 -28.41 -4.46 -9.80
CA LYS A 6 -27.38 -5.38 -10.34
C LYS A 6 -26.31 -4.67 -11.16
N GLU A 7 -26.67 -3.68 -11.98
CA GLU A 7 -25.71 -2.96 -12.83
C GLU A 7 -24.71 -2.14 -12.01
N GLU A 8 -25.18 -1.40 -11.02
CA GLU A 8 -24.34 -0.63 -10.10
C GLU A 8 -23.44 -1.55 -9.27
N PHE A 9 -23.99 -2.67 -8.79
CA PHE A 9 -23.21 -3.67 -8.08
C PHE A 9 -22.07 -4.26 -8.94
N LEU A 10 -22.38 -4.63 -10.19
CA LEU A 10 -21.40 -5.19 -11.13
C LEU A 10 -20.29 -4.19 -11.47
N ARG A 11 -20.62 -2.90 -11.57
CA ARG A 11 -19.68 -1.80 -11.83
C ARG A 11 -18.67 -1.58 -10.69
N HIS A 12 -18.98 -2.01 -9.47
CA HIS A 12 -18.04 -1.94 -8.34
C HIS A 12 -17.42 -3.30 -7.99
N TYR A 13 -17.92 -4.40 -8.58
CA TYR A 13 -17.50 -5.75 -8.24
C TYR A 13 -16.00 -6.01 -8.49
N HIS A 14 -15.43 -5.37 -9.53
CA HIS A 14 -14.00 -5.50 -9.86
C HIS A 14 -13.08 -4.94 -8.75
N LEU A 15 -13.55 -3.95 -7.98
CA LEU A 15 -12.79 -3.36 -6.88
C LEU A 15 -12.53 -4.39 -5.76
N ARG A 16 -13.43 -5.35 -5.56
CA ARG A 16 -13.22 -6.45 -4.61
C ARG A 16 -12.04 -7.32 -5.03
N SER A 17 -11.96 -7.68 -6.32
CA SER A 17 -10.88 -8.51 -6.84
C SER A 17 -9.52 -7.84 -6.71
N ASN A 18 -9.46 -6.51 -6.86
CA ASN A 18 -8.25 -5.74 -6.62
C ASN A 18 -7.80 -5.86 -5.15
N VAL A 19 -8.72 -5.67 -4.21
CA VAL A 19 -8.43 -5.80 -2.76
C VAL A 19 -7.94 -7.21 -2.41
N GLU A 20 -8.60 -8.25 -2.90
CA GLU A 20 -8.20 -9.64 -2.67
C GLU A 20 -6.79 -9.92 -3.22
N SER A 21 -6.52 -9.46 -4.44
CA SER A 21 -5.22 -9.61 -5.09
C SER A 21 -4.12 -8.89 -4.29
N THR A 22 -4.36 -7.67 -3.82
CA THR A 22 -3.42 -6.93 -2.98
C THR A 22 -3.14 -7.66 -1.66
N PHE A 23 -4.17 -8.18 -0.98
CA PHE A 23 -3.96 -8.98 0.24
C PHE A 23 -3.13 -10.24 -0.03
N ASN A 24 -3.35 -10.91 -1.17
CA ASN A 24 -2.55 -12.07 -1.57
C ASN A 24 -1.09 -11.68 -1.82
N MET A 25 -0.83 -10.57 -2.53
CA MET A 25 0.53 -10.05 -2.77
C MET A 25 1.26 -9.70 -1.47
N ILE A 26 0.59 -9.05 -0.53
CA ILE A 26 1.15 -8.73 0.79
C ILE A 26 1.54 -10.01 1.53
N LYS A 27 0.63 -11.01 1.59
CA LYS A 27 0.89 -12.28 2.28
C LYS A 27 1.98 -13.09 1.59
N ALA A 28 2.05 -13.09 0.26
CA ALA A 28 3.11 -13.77 -0.48
C ALA A 28 4.49 -13.16 -0.17
N LYS A 29 4.59 -11.83 -0.06
CA LYS A 29 5.86 -11.13 0.18
C LYS A 29 6.27 -11.12 1.67
N PHE A 30 5.34 -10.86 2.59
CA PHE A 30 5.63 -10.62 4.01
C PHE A 30 5.10 -11.70 4.96
N LYS A 31 4.46 -12.75 4.43
CA LYS A 31 3.74 -13.79 5.18
C LYS A 31 2.53 -13.21 5.95
N ASP A 32 1.61 -14.07 6.31
CA ASP A 32 0.39 -13.76 7.05
C ASP A 32 0.61 -13.65 8.58
N ASN A 33 1.69 -14.22 9.09
CA ASN A 33 1.99 -14.25 10.53
C ASN A 33 2.20 -12.85 11.13
N LEU A 34 1.53 -12.57 12.25
CA LEU A 34 1.84 -11.43 13.13
C LEU A 34 2.38 -11.96 14.47
N ARG A 35 3.43 -11.33 15.01
CA ARG A 35 4.17 -11.85 16.19
C ARG A 35 3.78 -11.16 17.49
N SER A 36 3.24 -9.95 17.40
CA SER A 36 2.91 -9.13 18.56
C SER A 36 1.75 -9.73 19.38
N LYS A 37 1.81 -9.62 20.71
CA LYS A 37 0.75 -10.08 21.62
C LYS A 37 -0.19 -8.96 22.07
N ASP A 38 0.35 -7.75 22.19
CA ASP A 38 -0.43 -6.56 22.51
C ASP A 38 -1.24 -6.10 21.29
N LYS A 39 -2.48 -5.64 21.52
CA LYS A 39 -3.41 -5.26 20.46
C LYS A 39 -2.89 -4.08 19.62
N ILE A 40 -2.29 -3.08 20.26
CA ILE A 40 -1.78 -1.89 19.57
C ILE A 40 -0.57 -2.28 18.72
N SER A 41 0.35 -3.04 19.31
CA SER A 41 1.53 -3.55 18.58
C SER A 41 1.14 -4.43 17.40
N LEU A 42 0.13 -5.30 17.55
CA LEU A 42 -0.39 -6.14 16.47
C LEU A 42 -0.97 -5.32 15.31
N GLN A 43 -1.72 -4.26 15.63
CA GLN A 43 -2.25 -3.32 14.62
C GLN A 43 -1.12 -2.58 13.91
N ASN A 44 -0.14 -2.07 14.65
CA ASN A 44 1.02 -1.38 14.08
C ASN A 44 1.84 -2.31 13.18
N GLU A 45 2.02 -3.57 13.56
CA GLU A 45 2.71 -4.59 12.76
C GLU A 45 1.98 -4.83 11.42
N LEU A 46 0.66 -4.95 11.46
CA LEU A 46 -0.16 -5.09 10.25
C LEU A 46 -0.06 -3.85 9.35
N LEU A 47 -0.22 -2.65 9.92
CA LEU A 47 -0.15 -1.38 9.18
C LEU A 47 1.24 -1.18 8.55
N LEU A 48 2.30 -1.59 9.26
CA LEU A 48 3.66 -1.53 8.74
C LEU A 48 3.85 -2.44 7.52
N LYS A 49 3.30 -3.67 7.53
CA LYS A 49 3.35 -4.55 6.34
C LYS A 49 2.66 -3.93 5.13
N ILE A 50 1.54 -3.25 5.33
CA ILE A 50 0.83 -2.53 4.26
C ILE A 50 1.68 -1.37 3.74
N LEU A 51 2.27 -0.57 4.64
CA LEU A 51 3.16 0.53 4.26
C LEU A 51 4.37 0.02 3.46
N CYS A 52 5.02 -1.05 3.92
CA CYS A 52 6.15 -1.67 3.22
C CYS A 52 5.75 -2.19 1.83
N HIS A 53 4.57 -2.79 1.69
CA HIS A 53 4.06 -3.22 0.39
C HIS A 53 3.92 -2.06 -0.59
N ASN A 54 3.32 -0.95 -0.15
CA ASN A 54 3.15 0.24 -0.99
C ASN A 54 4.50 0.81 -1.44
N ILE A 55 5.49 0.85 -0.54
CA ILE A 55 6.86 1.27 -0.88
C ILE A 55 7.47 0.34 -1.94
N CYS A 56 7.30 -0.99 -1.82
CA CYS A 56 7.76 -1.92 -2.86
C CYS A 56 7.13 -1.62 -4.21
N CYS A 57 5.81 -1.40 -4.28
CA CYS A 57 5.12 -1.08 -5.53
C CYS A 57 5.63 0.22 -6.16
N ILE A 58 5.90 1.25 -5.36
CA ILE A 58 6.47 2.51 -5.84
C ILE A 58 7.86 2.28 -6.41
N ILE A 59 8.71 1.53 -5.71
CA ILE A 59 10.06 1.21 -6.17
C ILE A 59 10.01 0.42 -7.49
N GLU A 60 9.15 -0.61 -7.57
CA GLU A 60 8.94 -1.39 -8.79
C GLU A 60 8.50 -0.49 -9.97
N ALA A 61 7.54 0.41 -9.74
CA ALA A 61 7.09 1.37 -10.74
C ALA A 61 8.17 2.38 -11.16
N MET A 62 9.03 2.82 -10.24
CA MET A 62 10.16 3.70 -10.55
C MET A 62 11.14 3.03 -11.52
N PHE A 63 11.47 1.75 -11.29
CA PHE A 63 12.33 1.00 -12.19
C PHE A 63 11.67 0.70 -13.53
N GLU A 64 10.39 0.33 -13.55
CA GLU A 64 9.63 0.05 -14.77
C GLU A 64 9.51 1.29 -15.68
N LEU A 65 9.25 2.45 -15.09
CA LEU A 65 9.08 3.71 -15.80
C LEU A 65 10.40 4.48 -16.03
N ASN A 66 11.54 3.93 -15.61
CA ASN A 66 12.87 4.58 -15.64
C ASN A 66 12.88 5.97 -14.96
N ILE A 67 12.10 6.13 -13.88
CA ILE A 67 12.06 7.36 -13.09
C ILE A 67 13.21 7.32 -12.08
N LYS A 68 14.11 8.31 -12.13
CA LYS A 68 15.16 8.45 -11.13
C LYS A 68 14.57 9.06 -9.85
N PRO A 69 14.74 8.43 -8.67
CA PRO A 69 14.31 9.01 -7.41
C PRO A 69 15.22 10.19 -7.06
N GLU A 70 14.67 11.40 -7.10
CA GLU A 70 15.37 12.63 -6.69
C GLU A 70 14.80 13.13 -5.37
N PHE A 71 15.66 13.33 -4.37
CA PHE A 71 15.29 14.03 -3.14
C PHE A 71 15.50 15.52 -3.35
N ASN A 72 14.44 16.31 -3.21
CA ASN A 72 14.55 17.75 -3.29
C ASN A 72 15.25 18.30 -2.04
N ASN A 73 16.57 18.50 -2.13
CA ASN A 73 17.40 19.04 -1.05
C ASN A 73 17.38 20.57 -1.01
N ASN A 74 16.22 21.20 -1.19
CA ASN A 74 16.07 22.65 -1.01
C ASN A 74 16.09 23.00 0.49
N ILE A 75 17.26 22.82 1.12
CA ILE A 75 17.60 23.44 2.40
C ILE A 75 17.91 24.89 2.04
N ASN A 76 16.88 25.74 2.11
CA ASN A 76 17.10 27.18 2.05
C ASN A 76 17.95 27.57 3.26
N ASN A 77 19.27 27.62 3.08
CA ASN A 77 20.14 28.44 3.89
C ASN A 77 19.66 29.89 3.71
N LYS A 78 18.67 30.29 4.51
CA LYS A 78 18.46 31.70 4.78
C LYS A 78 19.69 32.14 5.56
N GLU A 79 20.63 32.72 4.82
CA GLU A 79 21.74 33.50 5.33
C GLU A 79 21.22 34.37 6.48
N VAL A 80 21.71 34.09 7.68
CA VAL A 80 21.58 34.99 8.82
C VAL A 80 22.52 36.15 8.51
N ILE A 81 21.95 37.25 8.04
CA ILE A 81 22.56 38.59 8.07
C ILE A 81 22.19 39.23 9.40
#